data_AF-A0A8T1TZC7-F1
#
_entry.id   AF-A0A8T1TZC7-F1
#
_cell.length_a   1.000
_cell.length_b   1.000
_cell.length_c   1.000
_cell.angle_alpha   90.00
_cell.angle_beta   90.00
_cell.angle_gamma   90.00
#
_symmetry.space_group_name_H-M   'P 1'
#
loop_
_entity.id
_entity.type
_entity.pdbx_description
1 polymer ?
#
loop_
_entity_poly.entity_id
_entity_poly.type
_entity_poly.pdbx_seq_one_letter_code
_entity_poly.pdbx_strand_id
1 'polypeptide(L)'
;MTYRQLCPHYFTDLGEGLFECKTCGRHKKRATGTDYSNLLSHLTSKHDGYAAKFAELSASVTPSIASFGFVDETTRNIYQWMPTSVQTIKRYMRYVTLAIGYIIAKEMGISFCLMFDGWTSHSLHFLAVYA
;
A
#
# COMPACT_ATOMS: atom_id res chain seq x y z
N MET A 1 -5.65 -9.57 -0.19
CA MET A 1 -4.92 -9.52 -1.48
C MET A 1 -5.86 -8.97 -2.54
N THR A 2 -5.71 -7.71 -2.93
CA THR A 2 -6.58 -7.14 -3.99
C THR A 2 -6.00 -7.48 -5.35
N TYR A 3 -6.84 -7.90 -6.30
CA TYR A 3 -6.42 -8.36 -7.64
C TYR A 3 -5.58 -7.33 -8.43
N ARG A 4 -5.73 -6.03 -8.11
CA ARG A 4 -4.83 -4.95 -8.57
C ARG A 4 -3.34 -5.25 -8.37
N GLN A 5 -3.00 -6.00 -7.32
CA GLN A 5 -1.62 -6.36 -7.01
C GLN A 5 -1.16 -7.64 -7.74
N LEU A 6 -2.09 -8.54 -8.07
CA LEU A 6 -1.80 -9.80 -8.77
C LEU A 6 -1.66 -9.61 -10.29
N CYS A 7 -2.46 -8.70 -10.86
CA CYS A 7 -2.54 -8.53 -12.32
C CYS A 7 -1.18 -8.17 -12.97
N PRO A 8 -0.38 -7.23 -12.43
CA PRO A 8 0.93 -6.92 -13.00
C PRO A 8 1.92 -8.09 -12.90
N HIS A 9 1.75 -8.97 -11.91
CA HIS A 9 2.67 -10.07 -11.67
C HIS A 9 2.42 -11.24 -12.63
N TYR A 10 1.16 -11.62 -12.84
CA TYR A 10 0.81 -12.81 -13.63
C TYR A 10 0.33 -12.51 -15.05
N PHE A 11 0.00 -11.26 -15.37
CA PHE A 11 -0.56 -10.88 -16.67
C PHE A 11 0.16 -9.68 -17.30
N THR A 12 0.22 -9.69 -18.62
CA THR A 12 0.59 -8.54 -19.46
C THR A 12 -0.70 -7.97 -20.05
N ASP A 13 -0.92 -6.66 -19.89
CA ASP A 13 -2.05 -5.97 -20.53
C ASP A 13 -1.66 -5.68 -21.99
N LEU A 14 -2.46 -6.20 -22.93
CA LEU A 14 -2.26 -6.01 -24.37
C LEU A 14 -3.17 -4.90 -24.93
N GLY A 15 -3.95 -4.22 -24.09
CA GLY A 15 -4.93 -3.22 -24.49
C GLY A 15 -6.31 -3.80 -24.76
N GLU A 16 -7.31 -2.93 -24.84
CA GLU A 16 -8.73 -3.28 -25.13
C GLU A 16 -9.33 -4.36 -24.21
N GLY A 17 -8.80 -4.49 -22.98
CA GLY A 17 -9.22 -5.50 -22.03
C GLY A 17 -8.73 -6.91 -22.36
N LEU A 18 -7.75 -7.07 -23.26
CA LEU A 18 -7.08 -8.33 -23.54
C LEU A 18 -5.83 -8.47 -22.67
N PHE A 19 -5.71 -9.60 -21.97
CA PHE A 19 -4.59 -9.90 -21.10
C PHE A 19 -3.93 -11.20 -21.51
N GLU A 20 -2.61 -11.25 -21.46
CA GLU A 20 -1.82 -12.46 -21.68
C GLU A 20 -1.26 -12.97 -20.35
N CYS A 21 -1.46 -14.25 -20.05
CA CYS A 21 -0.84 -14.87 -18.88
C CYS A 21 0.67 -15.05 -19.11
N LYS A 22 1.50 -14.46 -18.26
CA LYS A 22 2.97 -14.56 -18.35
C LYS A 22 3.50 -15.98 -18.10
N THR A 23 2.72 -16.82 -17.42
CA THR A 23 3.13 -18.19 -17.08
C THR A 23 2.76 -19.20 -18.16
N CYS A 24 1.66 -18.99 -18.89
CA CYS A 24 1.20 -19.95 -19.91
C CYS A 24 0.89 -19.37 -21.30
N GLY A 25 1.13 -18.08 -21.53
CA GLY A 25 0.93 -17.39 -22.81
C GLY A 25 -0.53 -17.30 -23.29
N ARG A 26 -1.51 -17.69 -22.47
CA ARG A 26 -2.91 -17.69 -22.88
C ARG A 26 -3.52 -16.29 -22.78
N HIS A 27 -4.22 -15.93 -23.84
CA HIS A 27 -4.98 -14.69 -23.94
C HIS A 27 -6.34 -14.83 -23.23
N LYS A 28 -6.72 -13.79 -22.48
CA LYS A 28 -7.99 -13.68 -21.77
C LYS A 28 -8.56 -12.29 -21.93
N LYS A 29 -9.76 -12.23 -22.50
CA LYS A 29 -10.53 -11.00 -22.64
C LYS A 29 -11.33 -10.74 -21.36
N ARG A 30 -11.22 -9.53 -20.83
CA ARG A 30 -12.07 -9.04 -19.74
C ARG A 30 -13.42 -8.63 -20.34
N ALA A 31 -14.51 -9.10 -19.75
CA ALA A 31 -15.82 -8.59 -20.13
C ALA A 31 -15.96 -7.15 -19.61
N THR A 32 -16.53 -6.28 -20.44
CA THR A 32 -16.78 -4.88 -20.08
C THR A 32 -17.78 -4.84 -18.92
N GLY A 33 -17.39 -4.22 -17.81
CA GLY A 33 -18.26 -4.06 -16.63
C GLY A 33 -18.21 -5.20 -15.59
N THR A 34 -17.44 -6.26 -15.81
CA THR A 34 -17.20 -7.30 -14.78
C THR A 34 -15.87 -7.08 -14.08
N ASP A 35 -15.87 -7.34 -12.77
CA ASP A 35 -14.64 -7.51 -11.98
C ASP A 35 -13.76 -8.62 -12.56
N TYR A 36 -12.48 -8.64 -12.17
CA TYR A 36 -11.40 -9.49 -12.68
C TYR A 36 -11.61 -11.03 -12.52
N SER A 37 -12.83 -11.47 -12.28
CA SER A 37 -13.32 -12.84 -12.10
C SER A 37 -12.82 -13.81 -13.16
N ASN A 38 -12.80 -13.40 -14.44
CA ASN A 38 -12.39 -14.29 -15.55
C ASN A 38 -10.89 -14.63 -15.51
N LEU A 39 -10.06 -13.70 -15.06
CA LEU A 39 -8.62 -13.90 -14.93
C LEU A 39 -8.30 -14.69 -13.65
N LEU A 40 -9.06 -14.43 -12.58
CA LEU A 40 -8.97 -15.21 -11.35
C LEU A 40 -9.32 -16.68 -11.59
N SER A 41 -10.42 -16.94 -12.31
CA SER A 41 -10.84 -18.28 -12.71
C SER A 41 -9.75 -19.00 -13.53
N HIS A 42 -9.02 -18.26 -14.37
CA HIS A 42 -7.88 -18.81 -15.10
C HIS A 42 -6.74 -19.22 -14.15
N LEU A 43 -6.35 -18.36 -13.20
CA LEU A 43 -5.30 -18.69 -12.23
C LEU A 43 -5.69 -19.88 -11.35
N THR A 44 -6.93 -19.92 -10.84
CA THR A 44 -7.41 -21.02 -10.00
C THR A 44 -7.55 -22.34 -10.76
N SER A 45 -7.69 -22.32 -12.09
CA SER A 45 -7.87 -23.55 -12.89
C SER A 45 -6.60 -24.04 -13.59
N LYS A 46 -5.60 -23.19 -13.78
CA LYS A 46 -4.37 -23.51 -14.54
C LYS A 46 -3.08 -23.28 -13.77
N HIS A 47 -3.13 -22.59 -12.64
CA HIS A 47 -1.98 -22.19 -11.86
C HIS A 47 -2.21 -22.41 -10.36
N ASP A 48 -2.29 -23.68 -9.96
CA ASP A 48 -2.42 -24.03 -8.54
C ASP A 48 -1.24 -23.48 -7.71
N GLY A 49 -1.55 -23.03 -6.49
CA GLY A 49 -0.56 -22.45 -5.59
C GLY A 49 -0.07 -21.05 -5.97
N TYR A 50 -0.67 -20.39 -6.97
CA TYR A 50 -0.29 -19.01 -7.33
C TYR A 50 -0.37 -18.05 -6.13
N ALA A 51 -1.39 -18.20 -5.28
CA ALA A 51 -1.58 -17.37 -4.11
C ALA A 51 -0.44 -17.50 -3.09
N ALA A 52 0.07 -18.71 -2.87
CA ALA A 52 1.18 -18.96 -1.94
C ALA A 52 2.49 -18.35 -2.47
N LYS A 53 2.79 -18.56 -3.75
CA LYS A 53 3.97 -17.94 -4.40
C LYS A 53 3.93 -16.42 -4.34
N PHE A 54 2.74 -15.83 -4.56
CA PHE A 54 2.58 -14.39 -4.47
C PHE A 54 2.77 -13.87 -3.03
N ALA A 55 2.27 -14.61 -2.04
CA ALA A 55 2.46 -14.26 -0.63
C ALA A 55 3.95 -14.21 -0.25
N GLU A 56 4.71 -15.25 -0.61
CA GLU A 56 6.16 -15.33 -0.37
C GLU A 56 6.91 -14.18 -1.04
N LEU A 57 6.61 -13.89 -2.31
CA LEU A 57 7.19 -12.76 -3.03
C LEU A 57 6.87 -11.43 -2.36
N SER A 58 5.61 -11.23 -1.94
CA SER A 58 5.19 -10.00 -1.26
C SER A 58 5.84 -9.81 0.10
N ALA A 59 6.18 -10.89 0.81
CA ALA A 59 6.87 -10.85 2.09
C ALA A 59 8.37 -10.53 1.95
N SER A 60 8.98 -10.92 0.82
CA SER A 60 10.41 -10.69 0.55
C SER A 60 10.74 -9.26 0.08
N VAL A 61 9.74 -8.52 -0.40
CA VAL A 61 9.92 -7.16 -0.93
C VAL A 61 9.65 -6.14 0.17
N THR A 62 10.66 -5.33 0.53
CA THR A 62 10.46 -4.13 1.37
C THR A 62 9.51 -3.19 0.62
N PRO A 63 8.29 -2.95 1.11
CA PRO A 63 7.32 -2.16 0.35
C PRO A 63 7.84 -0.72 0.26
N SER A 64 8.04 -0.23 -0.97
CA SER A 64 8.26 1.20 -1.17
C SER A 64 7.00 1.97 -0.75
N ILE A 65 7.12 3.26 -0.45
CA ILE A 65 5.95 4.09 -0.07
C ILE A 65 4.84 4.07 -1.13
N ALA A 66 5.19 3.83 -2.41
CA ALA A 66 4.25 3.67 -3.51
C ALA A 66 3.45 2.35 -3.44
N SER A 67 3.98 1.33 -2.77
CA SER A 67 3.34 0.01 -2.58
C SER A 67 2.15 0.07 -1.60
N PHE A 68 2.12 1.06 -0.70
CA PHE A 68 0.99 1.30 0.21
C PHE A 68 -0.25 1.90 -0.48
N GLY A 69 -0.17 2.10 -1.80
CA GLY A 69 -1.31 2.49 -2.62
C GLY A 69 -1.63 3.97 -2.45
N PHE A 70 -1.02 4.81 -3.29
CA PHE A 70 -1.66 6.09 -3.58
C PHE A 70 -3.03 5.81 -4.18
N VAL A 71 -4.02 6.59 -3.74
CA VAL A 71 -5.38 6.54 -4.27
C VAL A 71 -5.30 6.74 -5.78
N ASP A 72 -5.75 5.74 -6.54
CA ASP A 72 -5.70 5.80 -7.99
C ASP A 72 -6.65 6.86 -8.52
N GLU A 73 -6.42 7.28 -9.77
CA GLU A 73 -7.18 8.34 -10.41
C GLU A 73 -8.69 8.06 -10.49
N THR A 74 -9.09 6.80 -10.72
CA THR A 74 -10.50 6.39 -10.73
C THR A 74 -11.16 6.63 -9.39
N THR A 75 -10.51 6.19 -8.31
CA THR A 75 -11.02 6.38 -6.94
C THR A 75 -11.05 7.86 -6.58
N ARG A 76 -10.01 8.64 -6.93
CA ARG A 76 -10.01 10.10 -6.72
C ARG A 76 -11.16 10.78 -7.44
N ASN A 77 -11.45 10.39 -8.68
CA ASN A 77 -12.53 10.98 -9.48
C ASN A 77 -13.92 10.61 -8.95
N ILE A 78 -14.14 9.37 -8.50
CA ILE A 78 -15.42 8.94 -7.89
C ILE A 78 -15.72 9.76 -6.65
N TYR A 79 -14.73 9.93 -5.77
CA TYR A 79 -14.90 10.67 -4.52
C TYR A 79 -14.64 12.18 -4.66
N GLN A 80 -14.36 12.66 -5.88
CA GLN A 80 -14.00 14.05 -6.18
C GLN A 80 -12.89 14.60 -5.26
N TRP A 81 -11.93 13.74 -4.90
CA TRP A 81 -10.84 14.13 -4.03
C TRP A 81 -9.88 15.05 -4.75
N MET A 82 -9.73 16.27 -4.22
CA MET A 82 -8.74 17.21 -4.73
C MET A 82 -7.33 16.65 -4.51
N PRO A 83 -6.46 16.71 -5.54
CA PRO A 83 -5.07 16.31 -5.39
C PRO A 83 -4.43 17.14 -4.29
N THR A 84 -4.00 16.46 -3.22
CA THR A 84 -3.37 17.12 -2.08
C THR A 84 -1.85 17.09 -2.27
N SER A 85 -1.21 18.27 -2.18
CA SER A 85 0.24 18.35 -2.31
C SER A 85 0.94 17.74 -1.09
N VAL A 86 2.15 17.22 -1.28
CA VAL A 86 3.03 16.77 -0.18
C VAL A 86 3.24 17.89 0.84
N GLN A 87 3.30 19.14 0.39
CA GLN A 87 3.46 20.30 1.28
C GLN A 87 2.23 20.49 2.18
N THR A 88 1.03 20.33 1.62
CA THR A 88 -0.23 20.41 2.37
C THR A 88 -0.31 19.31 3.42
N ILE A 89 0.06 18.07 3.07
CA ILE A 89 0.09 16.95 4.03
C ILE A 89 1.08 17.24 5.17
N LYS A 90 2.31 17.66 4.84
CA LYS A 90 3.31 18.04 5.85
C LYS A 90 2.83 19.16 6.77
N ARG A 91 2.12 20.15 6.22
CA ARG A 91 1.53 21.24 6.99
C ARG A 91 0.52 20.69 8.00
N TYR A 92 -0.44 19.88 7.55
CA TYR A 92 -1.45 19.32 8.45
C TYR A 92 -0.86 18.37 9.50
N MET A 93 0.12 17.53 9.12
CA MET A 93 0.84 16.69 10.09
C MET A 93 1.46 17.52 11.21
N ARG A 94 2.13 18.64 10.89
CA ARG A 94 2.68 19.57 11.90
C ARG A 94 1.59 20.19 12.77
N TYR A 95 0.48 20.63 12.17
CA TYR A 95 -0.66 21.17 12.92
C TYR A 95 -1.21 20.16 13.93
N VAL A 96 -1.41 18.92 13.51
CA VAL A 96 -1.91 17.83 14.38
C VAL A 96 -0.90 17.54 15.49
N THR A 97 0.39 17.43 15.19
CA THR A 97 1.43 17.22 16.21
C THR A 97 1.43 18.33 17.26
N LEU A 98 1.29 19.60 16.85
CA LEU A 98 1.24 20.72 17.78
C LEU A 98 -0.03 20.71 18.64
N ALA A 99 -1.19 20.44 18.04
CA ALA A 99 -2.46 20.38 18.77
C ALA A 99 -2.47 19.24 19.80
N ILE A 100 -2.00 18.06 19.42
CA ILE A 100 -1.88 16.91 20.32
C ILE A 100 -0.85 17.21 21.41
N GLY A 101 0.32 17.76 21.06
CA GLY A 101 1.34 18.14 22.02
C GLY A 101 0.82 19.12 23.08
N TYR A 102 -0.01 20.08 22.68
CA TYR A 102 -0.67 21.00 23.62
C TYR A 102 -1.61 20.27 24.59
N ILE A 103 -2.42 19.34 24.09
CA ILE A 103 -3.34 18.55 24.93
C ILE A 103 -2.55 17.68 25.90
N ILE A 104 -1.55 16.94 25.42
CA ILE A 104 -0.67 16.11 26.25
C ILE A 104 -0.02 16.95 27.35
N ALA A 105 0.54 18.12 27.01
CA ALA A 105 1.19 18.99 27.99
C ALA A 105 0.23 19.47 29.09
N LYS A 106 -1.05 19.66 28.76
CA LYS A 106 -2.08 20.02 29.73
C LYS A 106 -2.42 18.86 30.67
N GLU A 107 -2.40 17.62 30.18
CA GLU A 107 -2.79 16.42 30.93
C GLU A 107 -1.62 15.75 31.69
N MET A 108 -0.37 15.93 31.28
CA MET A 108 0.82 15.23 31.82
C MET A 108 1.15 15.51 33.30
N GLY A 109 0.50 16.51 33.93
CA GLY A 109 0.74 16.86 35.32
C GLY A 109 2.18 17.31 35.59
N ILE A 110 2.62 17.23 36.85
CA ILE A 110 3.96 17.69 37.30
C ILE A 110 5.02 16.59 37.35
N SER A 111 4.65 15.33 37.10
CA SER A 111 5.55 14.18 37.17
C SER A 111 5.12 13.13 36.17
N PHE A 112 6.06 12.70 35.33
CA PHE A 112 5.85 11.70 34.29
C PHE A 112 7.13 10.88 34.12
N CYS A 113 7.01 9.71 33.49
CA CYS A 113 8.14 8.82 33.23
C CYS A 113 8.58 8.94 31.78
N LEU A 114 9.89 8.93 31.55
CA LEU A 114 10.46 8.85 30.22
C LEU A 114 10.85 7.39 29.90
N MET A 115 10.48 6.92 28.71
CA MET A 115 10.95 5.64 28.18
C MET A 115 11.90 5.89 27.01
N PHE A 116 12.96 5.09 26.95
CA PHE A 116 14.01 5.17 25.95
C PHE A 116 14.10 3.84 25.20
N ASP A 117 14.00 3.88 23.88
CA ASP A 117 14.16 2.72 23.00
C ASP A 117 15.22 3.01 21.94
N GLY A 118 16.31 2.23 21.95
CA GLY A 118 17.47 2.44 21.11
C GLY A 118 17.61 1.35 20.05
N TRP A 119 17.85 1.74 18.80
CA TRP A 119 18.14 0.79 17.73
C TRP A 119 19.26 1.30 16.81
N THR A 120 19.87 0.38 16.06
CA THR A 120 20.89 0.69 15.06
C THR A 120 20.42 0.18 13.70
N SER A 121 20.58 0.99 12.66
CA SER A 121 20.40 0.55 11.27
C SER A 121 21.64 0.94 10.47
N HIS A 122 22.36 -0.07 9.97
CA HIS A 122 23.65 0.11 9.30
C HIS A 122 24.63 0.89 10.21
N SER A 123 25.09 2.06 9.76
CA SER A 123 26.01 2.94 10.50
C SER A 123 25.30 4.02 11.33
N LEU A 124 23.96 4.00 11.40
CA LEU A 124 23.17 4.99 12.12
C LEU A 124 22.61 4.43 13.42
N HIS A 125 22.81 5.17 14.51
CA HIS A 125 22.23 4.89 15.82
C HIS A 125 21.05 5.83 16.09
N PHE A 126 19.96 5.27 16.60
CA PHE A 126 18.72 5.98 16.85
C PHE A 126 18.26 5.75 18.29
N LEU A 127 17.56 6.74 18.82
CA LEU A 127 16.94 6.71 20.14
C LEU A 127 15.54 7.32 20.04
N ALA A 128 14.51 6.52 20.27
CA ALA A 128 13.16 7.02 20.52
C ALA A 128 13.02 7.36 22.00
N VAL A 129 12.40 8.52 22.25
CA VAL A 129 12.07 9.02 23.59
C VAL A 129 10.56 9.16 23.66
N TYR A 130 9.96 8.55 24.67
CA TYR A 130 8.52 8.60 24.95
C TYR A 130 8.31 9.23 26.33
N ALA A 131 7.22 9.97 26.50
CA ALA A 131 6.84 10.68 27.73
C ALA A 131 5.37 10.45 28.05
#